data_AF-A0A7G5FIM1-F1
#
_entry.id   AF-A0A7G5FIM1-F1
#
_cell.length_a   1.000
_cell.length_b   1.000
_cell.length_c   1.000
_cell.angle_alpha   90.00
_cell.angle_beta   90.00
_cell.angle_gamma   90.00
#
_symmetry.space_group_name_H-M   'P 1'
#
loop_
_entity.id
_entity.type
_entity.pdbx_description
1 polymer ?
#
loop_
_entity_poly.entity_id
_entity_poly.type
_entity_poly.pdbx_seq_one_letter_code
_entity_poly.pdbx_strand_id
1 'polypeptide(L)'
;MLHIGHLNILRAARQRCTRLVVGVATDESLIRMKGRAPVIQEAERAELVRSLAFVDEVIRDVDQDKRIAWKTRNFDVLFKGDDWKGTPKGDRLERELAEVGARVEYLPYTPTTSSTMLREFLSQATKAGVVHTAQ
;
A
#
# COMPACT_ATOMS: atom_id res chain seq x y z
N MET A 1 3.58 6.19 4.67
CA MET A 1 3.48 7.56 4.13
C MET A 1 3.45 7.44 2.62
N LEU A 2 2.55 8.17 1.95
CA LEU A 2 2.53 8.19 0.49
C LEU A 2 3.78 8.90 -0.04
N HIS A 3 4.38 8.38 -1.12
CA HIS A 3 5.60 8.91 -1.71
C HIS A 3 5.71 8.44 -3.17
N ILE A 4 6.74 8.89 -3.89
CA ILE A 4 6.88 8.65 -5.34
C ILE A 4 6.83 7.17 -5.73
N GLY A 5 7.43 6.27 -4.93
CA GLY A 5 7.35 4.82 -5.17
C GLY A 5 5.91 4.29 -5.23
N HIS A 6 5.01 4.78 -4.37
CA HIS A 6 3.59 4.41 -4.44
C HIS A 6 2.94 4.97 -5.71
N LEU A 7 3.21 6.24 -6.05
CA LEU A 7 2.66 6.87 -7.26
C LEU A 7 3.11 6.14 -8.53
N ASN A 8 4.36 5.68 -8.59
CA ASN A 8 4.89 4.95 -9.75
C ASN A 8 4.19 3.59 -9.92
N ILE A 9 4.01 2.84 -8.83
CA ILE A 9 3.24 1.58 -8.86
C ILE A 9 1.80 1.84 -9.31
N LEU A 10 1.12 2.84 -8.75
CA LEU A 10 -0.28 3.12 -9.10
C LEU A 10 -0.44 3.61 -10.56
N ARG A 11 0.49 4.44 -11.06
CA ARG A 11 0.52 4.86 -12.48
C ARG A 11 0.74 3.68 -13.41
N ALA A 12 1.69 2.81 -13.08
CA ALA A 12 1.96 1.60 -13.85
C ALA A 12 0.77 0.64 -13.81
N ALA A 13 0.10 0.47 -12.66
CA ALA A 13 -1.11 -0.32 -12.53
C ALA A 13 -2.25 0.25 -13.41
N ARG A 14 -2.47 1.57 -13.39
CA ARG A 14 -3.51 2.21 -14.21
C ARG A 14 -3.36 1.92 -15.70
N GLN A 15 -2.13 1.83 -16.21
CA GLN A 15 -1.87 1.53 -17.61
C GLN A 15 -2.20 0.07 -18.00
N ARG A 16 -2.43 -0.81 -17.01
CA ARG A 16 -2.62 -2.26 -17.18
C ARG A 16 -4.01 -2.74 -16.77
N CYS A 17 -4.91 -1.82 -16.42
CA CYS A 17 -6.29 -2.16 -16.07
C CYS A 17 -7.28 -1.15 -16.64
N THR A 18 -8.53 -1.60 -16.77
CA THR A 18 -9.67 -0.76 -17.15
C THR A 18 -10.23 0.01 -15.96
N ARG A 19 -10.12 -0.56 -14.75
CA ARG A 19 -10.52 0.04 -13.48
C ARG A 19 -9.44 -0.22 -12.42
N LEU A 20 -8.97 0.83 -11.76
CA LEU A 20 -7.99 0.79 -10.68
C LEU A 20 -8.68 1.00 -9.33
N VAL A 21 -8.82 -0.08 -8.57
CA VAL A 21 -9.26 -0.05 -7.18
C VAL A 21 -8.02 -0.12 -6.28
N VAL A 22 -7.90 0.80 -5.33
CA VAL A 22 -6.76 0.84 -4.39
C VAL A 22 -7.22 0.51 -2.98
N GLY A 23 -6.68 -0.58 -2.43
CA GLY A 23 -6.85 -0.93 -1.03
C GLY A 23 -5.92 -0.12 -0.13
N VAL A 24 -6.49 0.62 0.82
CA VAL A 24 -5.72 1.33 1.86
C VAL A 24 -5.79 0.56 3.16
N ALA A 25 -4.64 0.05 3.61
CA ALA A 25 -4.57 -0.77 4.81
C ALA A 25 -5.12 -0.02 6.02
N THR A 26 -6.02 -0.63 6.80
CA THR A 26 -6.56 0.03 7.99
C THR A 26 -5.52 0.19 9.09
N ASP A 27 -5.75 1.11 10.02
CA ASP A 27 -4.83 1.32 11.13
C ASP A 27 -4.72 0.06 12.01
N GLU A 28 -5.83 -0.66 12.22
CA GLU A 28 -5.85 -1.93 12.96
C GLU A 28 -5.07 -3.02 12.23
N SER A 29 -5.23 -3.14 10.91
CA SER A 29 -4.48 -4.09 10.08
C SER A 29 -2.97 -3.83 10.17
N LEU A 30 -2.57 -2.56 10.11
CA LEU A 30 -1.17 -2.16 10.25
C LEU A 30 -0.62 -2.39 11.66
N ILE A 31 -1.42 -2.17 12.70
CA ILE A 31 -1.04 -2.48 14.08
C ILE A 31 -0.84 -4.00 14.25
N ARG A 32 -1.78 -4.84 13.77
CA ARG A 32 -1.62 -6.30 13.82
C ARG A 32 -0.37 -6.77 13.09
N MET A 33 -0.08 -6.18 11.93
CA MET A 33 1.07 -6.59 11.11
C MET A 33 2.42 -6.06 11.64
N LYS A 34 2.48 -4.81 12.09
CA LYS A 34 3.75 -4.11 12.40
C LYS A 34 3.96 -3.85 13.89
N GLY A 35 2.99 -4.17 14.74
CA GLY A 35 3.00 -3.87 16.18
C GLY A 35 2.90 -2.38 16.52
N ARG A 36 2.53 -1.53 15.56
CA ARG A 36 2.48 -0.07 15.76
C ARG A 36 1.53 0.62 14.79
N ALA A 37 0.95 1.72 15.23
CA ALA A 37 0.13 2.60 14.39
C ALA A 37 0.97 3.26 13.28
N PRO A 38 0.36 3.56 12.11
CA PRO A 38 0.99 4.42 11.12
C PRO A 38 1.13 5.86 11.64
N VAL A 39 1.99 6.64 10.98
CA VAL A 39 2.16 8.07 11.31
C VAL A 39 0.97 8.90 10.82
N ILE A 40 0.43 8.56 9.66
CA ILE A 40 -0.73 9.19 9.03
C ILE A 40 -1.90 8.20 9.13
N GLN A 41 -3.03 8.65 9.65
CA GLN A 41 -4.18 7.78 9.95
C GLN A 41 -4.83 7.26 8.67
N GLU A 42 -5.65 6.20 8.79
CA GLU A 42 -6.33 5.57 7.65
C GLU A 42 -7.10 6.58 6.80
N ALA A 43 -7.91 7.44 7.43
CA ALA A 43 -8.78 8.38 6.72
C ALA A 43 -7.99 9.34 5.83
N GLU A 44 -6.91 9.92 6.36
CA GLU A 44 -6.02 10.81 5.62
C GLU A 44 -5.31 10.08 4.47
N ARG A 45 -4.81 8.86 4.72
CA ARG A 45 -4.17 8.04 3.66
C ARG A 45 -5.16 7.70 2.54
N ALA A 46 -6.40 7.38 2.90
CA ALA A 46 -7.46 7.10 1.95
C ALA A 46 -7.78 8.34 1.10
N GLU A 47 -7.88 9.51 1.73
CA GLU A 47 -8.18 10.76 1.04
C GLU A 47 -7.07 11.16 0.05
N LEU A 48 -5.81 11.04 0.47
CA LEU A 48 -4.67 11.26 -0.42
C LEU A 48 -4.73 10.36 -1.66
N VAL A 49 -5.08 9.09 -1.50
CA VAL A 49 -5.22 8.16 -2.62
C VAL A 49 -6.44 8.48 -3.48
N ARG A 50 -7.58 8.86 -2.89
CA ARG A 50 -8.79 9.28 -3.64
C ARG A 50 -8.56 10.51 -4.51
N SER A 51 -7.70 11.43 -4.07
CA SER A 51 -7.37 12.63 -4.84
C SER A 51 -6.58 12.36 -6.13
N LEU A 52 -6.07 11.14 -6.32
CA LEU A 52 -5.32 10.79 -7.53
C LEU A 52 -6.31 10.56 -8.68
N ALA A 53 -6.28 11.45 -9.69
CA ALA A 53 -7.22 11.46 -10.81
C ALA A 53 -7.33 10.15 -11.62
N PHE A 54 -6.37 9.25 -11.46
CA PHE A 54 -6.33 7.95 -12.13
C PHE A 54 -6.70 6.77 -11.23
N VAL A 55 -7.17 7.02 -10.01
CA VAL A 55 -7.73 6.00 -9.10
C VAL A 55 -9.24 6.05 -9.21
N ASP A 56 -9.86 4.93 -9.58
CA ASP A 56 -11.32 4.87 -9.77
C ASP A 56 -12.06 4.63 -8.46
N GLU A 57 -11.43 3.94 -7.50
CA GLU A 57 -12.05 3.62 -6.22
C GLU A 57 -11.01 3.37 -5.13
N VAL A 58 -11.31 3.78 -3.90
CA VAL A 58 -10.52 3.46 -2.71
C VAL A 58 -11.36 2.62 -1.75
N ILE A 59 -10.84 1.45 -1.37
CA ILE A 59 -11.47 0.54 -0.41
C ILE A 59 -10.60 0.36 0.83
N ARG A 60 -11.21 -0.05 1.94
CA ARG A 60 -10.49 -0.43 3.16
C ARG A 60 -9.83 -1.79 2.96
N ASP A 61 -8.55 -1.88 3.27
CA ASP A 61 -7.79 -3.12 3.22
C ASP A 61 -7.54 -3.63 4.65
N VAL A 62 -8.46 -4.47 5.11
CA VAL A 62 -8.59 -4.82 6.53
C VAL A 62 -7.65 -5.93 6.98
N ASP A 63 -6.97 -6.63 6.06
CA ASP A 63 -6.16 -7.81 6.40
C ASP A 63 -4.99 -8.04 5.43
N GLN A 64 -4.05 -8.90 5.82
CA GLN A 64 -2.97 -9.35 4.94
C GLN A 64 -3.46 -10.38 3.93
N ASP A 65 -4.48 -11.16 4.28
CA ASP A 65 -5.14 -12.09 3.35
C ASP A 65 -5.93 -11.32 2.29
N LYS A 66 -5.41 -11.31 1.06
CA LYS A 66 -6.02 -10.57 -0.06
C LYS A 66 -7.26 -11.23 -0.65
N ARG A 67 -7.58 -12.46 -0.24
CA ARG A 67 -8.88 -13.08 -0.55
C ARG A 67 -10.02 -12.33 0.14
N ILE A 68 -9.77 -11.68 1.29
CA ILE A 68 -10.77 -10.83 1.97
C ILE A 68 -11.07 -9.56 1.16
N ALA A 69 -10.03 -8.90 0.64
CA ALA A 69 -10.20 -7.76 -0.26
C ALA A 69 -10.93 -8.19 -1.55
N TRP A 70 -10.58 -9.36 -2.09
CA TRP A 70 -11.23 -9.92 -3.28
C TRP A 70 -12.72 -10.21 -3.08
N LYS A 71 -13.12 -10.70 -1.90
CA LYS A 71 -14.56 -10.86 -1.54
C LYS A 71 -15.32 -9.53 -1.52
N THR A 72 -14.64 -8.44 -1.19
CA THR A 72 -15.24 -7.10 -1.16
C THR A 72 -15.34 -6.51 -2.57
N ARG A 73 -14.29 -6.73 -3.38
CA ARG A 73 -14.21 -6.32 -4.79
C ARG A 73 -13.52 -7.42 -5.59
N ASN A 74 -14.28 -8.12 -6.43
CA ASN A 74 -13.76 -9.20 -7.28
C ASN A 74 -12.81 -8.63 -8.35
N PHE A 75 -11.52 -8.51 -8.01
CA PHE A 75 -10.48 -8.07 -8.95
C PHE A 75 -9.81 -9.27 -9.62
N ASP A 76 -9.35 -9.08 -10.86
CA ASP A 76 -8.64 -10.12 -11.63
C ASP A 76 -7.12 -10.12 -11.35
N VAL A 77 -6.56 -8.94 -11.09
CA VAL A 77 -5.11 -8.74 -10.93
C VAL A 77 -4.83 -7.89 -9.71
N LEU A 78 -3.88 -8.33 -8.88
CA LEU A 78 -3.29 -7.53 -7.82
C LEU A 78 -1.90 -7.07 -8.25
N PHE A 79 -1.69 -5.76 -8.30
CA PHE A 79 -0.40 -5.17 -8.63
C PHE A 79 0.49 -5.03 -7.39
N LYS A 80 1.76 -5.41 -7.51
CA LYS A 80 2.75 -5.32 -6.43
C LYS A 80 4.12 -4.88 -6.94
N GLY A 81 4.97 -4.35 -6.08
CA GLY A 81 6.38 -4.13 -6.43
C GLY A 81 7.12 -5.46 -6.62
N ASP A 82 8.05 -5.50 -7.56
CA ASP A 82 8.87 -6.68 -7.86
C ASP A 82 9.84 -7.06 -6.72
N ASP A 83 9.99 -6.21 -5.71
CA ASP A 83 10.65 -6.52 -4.43
C ASP A 83 9.99 -7.68 -3.67
N TRP A 84 8.75 -8.06 -4.02
CA TRP A 84 8.05 -9.22 -3.46
C TRP A 84 8.28 -10.51 -4.24
N LYS A 85 8.70 -10.43 -5.51
CA LYS A 85 8.79 -11.58 -6.40
C LYS A 85 9.85 -12.57 -5.92
N GLY A 86 9.49 -13.85 -5.82
CA GLY A 86 10.39 -14.91 -5.35
C GLY A 86 10.73 -14.84 -3.85
N THR A 87 10.00 -14.04 -3.07
CA THR A 87 10.09 -14.04 -1.61
C THR A 87 9.02 -14.98 -1.03
N PRO A 88 9.20 -15.53 0.18
CA PRO A 88 8.18 -16.36 0.82
C PRO A 88 6.81 -15.67 0.93
N LYS A 89 6.78 -14.33 1.03
CA LYS A 89 5.55 -13.54 1.06
C LYS A 89 4.90 -13.40 -0.32
N GLY A 90 5.70 -13.20 -1.37
CA GLY A 90 5.23 -13.17 -2.75
C GLY A 90 4.65 -14.52 -3.17
N ASP A 91 5.39 -15.60 -2.94
CA ASP A 91 4.94 -16.95 -3.31
C ASP A 91 3.65 -17.34 -2.58
N ARG A 92 3.51 -16.93 -1.32
CA ARG A 92 2.27 -17.12 -0.55
C ARG A 92 1.11 -16.33 -1.16
N LEU A 93 1.34 -15.05 -1.46
CA LEU A 93 0.32 -14.17 -2.05
C LEU A 93 -0.16 -14.71 -3.41
N GLU A 94 0.75 -15.21 -4.25
CA GLU A 94 0.41 -15.83 -5.53
C GLU A 94 -0.48 -17.06 -5.34
N ARG A 95 -0.13 -17.97 -4.42
CA ARG A 95 -0.96 -19.14 -4.11
C ARG A 95 -2.35 -18.74 -3.61
N GLU A 96 -2.43 -17.82 -2.66
CA GLU A 96 -3.70 -17.37 -2.07
C GLU A 96 -4.61 -16.70 -3.11
N LEU A 97 -4.07 -15.91 -4.05
CA LEU A 97 -4.87 -15.30 -5.11
C LEU A 97 -5.29 -16.30 -6.19
N ALA A 98 -4.46 -17.29 -6.50
CA ALA A 98 -4.81 -18.35 -7.45
C ALA A 98 -6.06 -19.15 -7.01
N GLU A 99 -6.27 -19.32 -5.70
CA GLU A 99 -7.46 -19.97 -5.14
C GLU A 99 -8.78 -19.27 -5.51
N VAL A 100 -8.73 -17.96 -5.79
CA VAL A 100 -9.90 -17.15 -6.17
C VAL A 100 -9.88 -16.74 -7.64
N GLY A 101 -8.97 -17.33 -8.44
CA GLY A 101 -8.83 -17.04 -9.88
C GLY A 101 -8.17 -15.70 -10.19
N ALA A 102 -7.63 -15.00 -9.19
CA ALA A 102 -6.87 -13.77 -9.38
C ALA A 102 -5.37 -14.06 -9.52
N ARG A 103 -4.61 -13.13 -10.10
CA ARG A 103 -3.15 -13.24 -10.24
C ARG A 103 -2.40 -12.04 -9.67
N VAL A 104 -1.14 -12.22 -9.33
CA VAL A 104 -0.23 -11.12 -8.98
C VAL A 104 0.48 -10.65 -10.25
N GLU A 105 0.57 -9.34 -10.44
CA GLU A 105 1.44 -8.73 -11.44
C GLU A 105 2.46 -7.82 -10.77
N TYR A 106 3.74 -8.13 -10.98
CA TYR A 106 4.84 -7.36 -10.39
C TYR A 106 5.25 -6.20 -11.29
N LEU A 107 5.45 -5.04 -10.68
CA LEU A 107 5.83 -3.78 -11.30
C LEU A 107 7.18 -3.32 -10.74
N PRO A 108 8.01 -2.60 -11.52
CA PRO A 108 9.32 -2.16 -11.06
C PRO A 108 9.25 -1.38 -9.75
N TYR A 109 9.96 -1.86 -8.73
CA TYR A 109 10.11 -1.15 -7.46
C TYR A 109 10.94 0.12 -7.65
N THR A 110 10.60 1.19 -6.92
CA THR A 110 11.35 2.45 -6.94
C THR A 110 12.20 2.56 -5.67
N PRO A 111 13.52 2.26 -5.72
CA PRO A 111 14.38 2.21 -4.54
C PRO A 111 14.94 3.59 -4.15
N THR A 112 14.08 4.60 -4.01
CA THR A 112 14.49 5.95 -3.61
C THR A 112 13.97 6.30 -2.22
N THR A 113 12.76 6.85 -2.13
CA THR A 113 12.11 7.18 -0.87
C THR A 113 11.29 5.99 -0.37
N SER A 114 11.49 5.61 0.90
CA SER A 114 10.68 4.59 1.57
C SER A 114 9.97 5.17 2.79
N SER A 115 8.83 4.57 3.16
CA SER A 115 8.13 4.92 4.41
C SER A 115 8.97 4.67 5.67
N THR A 116 9.94 3.76 5.62
CA THR A 116 10.86 3.51 6.73
C THR A 116 11.84 4.67 6.89
N MET A 117 12.51 5.06 5.79
CA MET A 117 13.42 6.20 5.76
C MET A 117 12.75 7.48 6.26
N LEU A 118 11.55 7.81 5.74
CA LEU A 118 10.80 8.99 6.17
C LEU A 118 10.46 8.94 7.67
N ARG A 119 10.12 7.75 8.20
CA ARG A 119 9.77 7.60 9.62
C ARG A 119 11.01 7.75 10.51
N GLU A 120 12.13 7.17 10.10
CA GLU A 120 13.40 7.31 10.81
C GLU A 120 13.83 8.76 10.88
N PHE A 121 13.76 9.48 9.76
CA PHE A 121 14.04 10.91 9.70
C PHE A 121 13.17 11.72 10.67
N LEU A 122 11.84 11.53 10.63
CA LEU A 122 10.92 12.19 11.57
C LEU A 122 11.25 11.84 13.03
N SER A 123 11.52 10.57 13.32
CA SER A 123 11.85 10.15 14.68
C SER A 123 13.14 10.77 15.21
N GLN A 124 14.15 10.97 14.36
CA GLN A 124 15.39 11.65 14.73
C GLN A 124 15.17 13.15 14.93
N ALA A 125 14.43 13.80 14.03
CA ALA A 125 14.10 15.22 14.13
C ALA A 125 13.30 15.56 15.40
N THR A 126 12.33 14.72 15.79
CA THR A 126 11.57 14.91 17.03
C THR A 126 12.45 14.74 18.28
N LYS A 127 13.37 13.76 18.29
CA LYS A 127 14.33 13.57 19.39
C LYS A 127 15.29 14.74 19.53
N ALA A 128 15.66 15.38 18.43
CA ALA A 128 16.55 16.54 18.40
C ALA A 128 15.84 17.86 18.75
N GLY A 129 14.52 17.86 19.03
CA GLY A 129 13.76 19.08 19.36
C GLY A 129 13.56 20.03 18.17
N VAL A 130 13.79 19.58 16.95
CA VAL A 130 13.79 20.41 15.73
C VAL A 130 12.38 20.63 15.17
N VAL A 131 11.39 19.84 15.62
CA VAL A 131 10.01 19.95 15.16
C VAL A 131 9.23 20.84 16.10
N HIS A 132 9.00 22.09 15.70
CA HIS A 132 7.97 22.93 16.30
C HIS A 132 6.59 22.39 15.86
N THR A 133 5.71 22.13 16.82
CA THR A 133 4.28 21.93 16.54
C THR A 133 3.76 23.18 15.86
N ALA A 134 3.29 23.08 14.62
CA ALA A 134 2.50 24.14 14.02
C ALA A 134 1.27 24.38 14.91
N GLN A 135 1.10 25.64 15.32
CA GLN A 135 -0.05 26.12 16.11
C GLN A 135 -1.34 26.00 15.32
#